data_AF-A0A7R8WWY8-F1
#
_entry.id   AF-A0A7R8WWY8-F1
#
_cell.length_a   1.000
_cell.length_b   1.000
_cell.length_c   1.000
_cell.angle_alpha   90.00
_cell.angle_beta   90.00
_cell.angle_gamma   90.00
#
_symmetry.space_group_name_H-M   'P 1'
#
loop_
_entity.id
_entity.type
_entity.pdbx_description
1 polymer ?
#
loop_
_entity_poly.entity_id
_entity_poly.type
_entity_poly.pdbx_seq_one_letter_code
_entity_poly.pdbx_strand_id
1 'polypeptide(L)'
;MPKIGQEPVRRAALLAATVETIGEAGSLDVTVTQIAKRAGMSSALAHHYFGGKAQIFLAAMRQILADYSAEVRLALRSAPQDR
;
A
#
# COMPACT_ATOMS: atom_id res chain seq x y z
N MET A 1 -15.81 7.03 15.94
CA MET A 1 -15.35 5.62 15.78
C MET A 1 -15.54 5.20 14.33
N PRO A 2 -14.58 4.54 13.68
CA PRO A 2 -14.80 3.92 12.37
C PRO A 2 -15.89 2.84 12.51
N LYS A 3 -16.82 2.76 11.56
CA LYS A 3 -17.79 1.65 11.50
C LYS A 3 -17.02 0.34 11.31
N ILE A 4 -17.37 -0.70 12.07
CA ILE A 4 -16.78 -2.05 11.95
C ILE A 4 -16.87 -2.46 10.46
N GLY A 5 -15.72 -2.75 9.83
CA GLY A 5 -15.61 -3.03 8.39
C GLY A 5 -14.97 -1.93 7.53
N GLN A 6 -14.88 -0.67 8.02
CA GLN A 6 -14.16 0.39 7.30
C GLN A 6 -12.66 0.39 7.55
N GLU A 7 -12.20 -0.24 8.62
CA GLU A 7 -10.79 -0.26 8.99
C GLU A 7 -9.91 -0.93 7.92
N PRO A 8 -10.25 -2.12 7.38
CA PRO A 8 -9.51 -2.73 6.28
C PRO A 8 -9.48 -1.86 5.01
N VAL A 9 -10.61 -1.24 4.66
CA VAL A 9 -10.73 -0.36 3.48
C VAL A 9 -9.85 0.88 3.63
N ARG A 10 -9.85 1.51 4.81
CA ARG A 10 -9.02 2.69 5.07
C ARG A 10 -7.55 2.34 5.09
N ARG A 11 -7.20 1.20 5.68
CA ARG A 11 -5.83 0.70 5.68
C ARG A 11 -5.33 0.45 4.25
N ALA A 12 -6.15 -0.17 3.41
CA ALA A 12 -5.85 -0.39 1.99
C ALA A 12 -5.71 0.94 1.22
N ALA A 13 -6.60 1.91 1.45
CA ALA A 13 -6.53 3.24 0.81
C ALA A 13 -5.22 3.98 1.15
N LEU A 14 -4.75 3.88 2.40
CA LEU A 14 -3.46 4.43 2.81
C LEU A 14 -2.27 3.76 2.10
N LEU A 15 -2.33 2.44 1.87
CA LEU A 15 -1.28 1.73 1.11
C LEU A 15 -1.27 2.16 -0.35
N ALA A 16 -2.43 2.19 -1.02
CA ALA A 16 -2.53 2.66 -2.39
C ALA A 16 -1.97 4.08 -2.54
N ALA A 17 -2.40 4.99 -1.67
CA ALA A 17 -1.89 6.36 -1.64
C ALA A 17 -0.37 6.41 -1.40
N THR A 18 0.19 5.50 -0.60
CA THR A 18 1.65 5.42 -0.39
C THR A 18 2.38 5.09 -1.68
N VAL A 19 1.91 4.06 -2.40
CA VAL A 19 2.52 3.62 -3.67
C VAL A 19 2.46 4.74 -4.71
N GLU A 20 1.30 5.38 -4.86
CA GLU A 20 1.13 6.52 -5.77
C GLU A 20 2.03 7.70 -5.40
N THR A 21 2.12 8.05 -4.12
CA THR A 21 2.96 9.17 -3.66
C THR A 21 4.43 8.94 -3.95
N ILE A 22 4.92 7.73 -3.71
CA ILE A 22 6.31 7.35 -3.99
C ILE A 22 6.55 7.32 -5.50
N GLY A 23 5.62 6.75 -6.27
CA GLY A 23 5.70 6.66 -7.72
C GLY A 23 5.78 8.03 -8.39
N GLU A 24 4.94 8.98 -7.98
CA GLU A 24 4.96 10.35 -8.49
C GLU A 24 6.21 11.13 -8.06
N ALA A 25 6.67 10.95 -6.81
CA ALA A 25 7.86 11.63 -6.31
C ALA A 25 9.17 11.06 -6.90
N GLY A 26 9.15 9.84 -7.43
CA GLY A 26 10.33 9.13 -7.90
C GLY A 26 11.37 8.84 -6.80
N SER A 27 10.99 8.99 -5.52
CA SER A 27 11.89 8.82 -4.38
C SER A 27 11.12 8.45 -3.10
N LEU A 28 11.86 8.03 -2.07
CA LEU A 28 11.33 7.75 -0.74
C LEU A 28 11.22 9.01 0.15
N ASP A 29 11.56 10.18 -0.40
CA ASP A 29 11.47 11.46 0.30
C ASP A 29 10.04 12.02 0.27
N VAL A 30 9.14 11.26 0.88
CA VAL A 30 7.72 11.61 1.02
C VAL A 30 7.31 11.55 2.49
N THR A 31 6.37 12.39 2.89
CA THR A 31 5.92 12.52 4.28
C THR A 31 4.64 11.73 4.53
N VAL A 32 4.40 11.30 5.78
CA VAL A 32 3.12 10.69 6.17
C VAL A 32 1.97 11.65 5.91
N THR A 33 2.19 12.96 6.06
CA THR A 33 1.18 13.99 5.78
C THR A 33 0.78 14.03 4.31
N GLN A 34 1.73 13.95 3.37
CA GLN A 34 1.43 13.88 1.93
C GLN A 34 0.61 12.63 1.59
N ILE A 35 1.04 11.48 2.11
CA ILE A 35 0.36 10.19 1.92
C ILE A 35 -1.07 10.24 2.48
N ALA A 36 -1.23 10.70 3.72
CA ALA A 36 -2.53 10.81 4.37
C ALA A 36 -3.46 11.76 3.62
N LYS A 37 -2.94 12.91 3.16
CA LYS A 37 -3.69 13.87 2.36
C LYS A 37 -4.22 13.22 1.07
N ARG A 38 -3.37 12.47 0.35
CA ARG A 38 -3.78 11.71 -0.84
C ARG A 38 -4.87 10.68 -0.52
N ALA A 39 -4.75 9.98 0.62
CA ALA A 39 -5.74 9.02 1.07
C ALA A 39 -7.05 9.66 1.61
N GLY A 40 -7.17 10.99 1.64
CA GLY A 40 -8.30 11.70 2.24
C GLY A 40 -8.37 11.56 3.77
N MET A 41 -7.21 11.45 4.43
CA MET A 41 -7.09 11.20 5.87
C MET A 41 -6.18 12.22 6.56
N SER A 42 -6.32 12.34 7.88
CA SER A 42 -5.38 13.11 8.70
C SER A 42 -4.09 12.32 8.95
N SER A 43 -2.98 13.03 9.16
CA SER A 43 -1.69 12.40 9.51
C SER A 43 -1.78 11.59 10.82
N ALA A 44 -2.55 12.08 11.81
CA ALA A 44 -2.79 11.34 13.05
C ALA A 44 -3.52 10.01 12.81
N LEU A 45 -4.49 9.98 11.91
CA LEU A 45 -5.21 8.74 11.56
C LEU A 45 -4.31 7.76 10.80
N ALA A 46 -3.42 8.25 9.92
CA ALA A 46 -2.42 7.40 9.28
C ALA A 46 -1.44 6.77 10.29
N HIS A 47 -0.99 7.56 11.28
CA HIS A 47 -0.18 7.03 12.38
C HIS A 47 -0.94 6.02 13.24
N HIS A 48 -2.25 6.18 13.43
CA HIS A 48 -3.06 5.18 14.13
C HIS A 48 -3.06 3.82 13.41
N TYR A 49 -3.14 3.80 12.08
CA TYR A 49 -3.18 2.55 11.32
C TYR A 49 -1.85 1.81 11.20
N PHE A 50 -0.74 2.55 11.14
CA PHE A 50 0.57 1.96 10.82
C PHE A 50 1.67 2.27 11.84
N GLY A 51 1.48 3.20 12.77
CA GLY A 51 2.49 3.57 13.76
C GLY A 51 3.61 4.47 13.23
N GLY A 52 3.69 4.74 11.92
CA GLY A 52 4.63 5.72 11.34
C GLY A 52 5.10 5.40 9.92
N LYS A 53 5.91 6.30 9.34
CA LYS A 53 6.38 6.25 7.94
C LYS A 53 7.00 4.89 7.57
N ALA A 54 7.92 4.39 8.39
CA ALA A 54 8.63 3.15 8.10
C ALA A 54 7.68 1.94 8.00
N GLN A 55 6.68 1.86 8.88
CA GLN A 55 5.72 0.76 8.86
C GLN A 55 4.72 0.86 7.70
N ILE A 56 4.33 2.09 7.32
CA ILE A 56 3.54 2.32 6.10
C ILE A 56 4.33 1.81 4.89
N PHE A 57 5.61 2.15 4.78
CA PHE A 57 6.47 1.75 3.67
C PHE A 57 6.65 0.24 3.62
N LEU A 58 6.98 -0.39 4.74
CA LEU A 58 7.12 -1.84 4.82
C LEU A 58 5.82 -2.56 4.45
N ALA A 59 4.67 -2.04 4.88
CA ALA A 59 3.38 -2.59 4.51
C ALA A 59 3.08 -2.43 3.02
N ALA A 60 3.40 -1.28 2.42
CA ALA A 60 3.23 -1.03 0.99
C ALA A 60 4.13 -1.94 0.15
N MET A 61 5.41 -2.08 0.51
CA MET A 61 6.35 -2.98 -0.17
C MET A 61 5.90 -4.45 -0.07
N ARG A 62 5.45 -4.90 1.10
CA ARG A 62 4.90 -6.25 1.25
C ARG A 62 3.68 -6.47 0.36
N GLN A 63 2.79 -5.48 0.26
CA GLN A 63 1.62 -5.56 -0.61
C GLN A 63 2.03 -5.69 -2.09
N ILE A 64 2.91 -4.81 -2.57
CA ILE A 64 3.41 -4.86 -3.96
C ILE A 64 4.03 -6.23 -4.28
N LEU A 65 4.90 -6.73 -3.41
CA LEU A 65 5.57 -8.02 -3.62
C LEU A 65 4.57 -9.19 -3.56
N ALA A 66 3.57 -9.12 -2.68
CA ALA A 66 2.52 -10.12 -2.60
C ALA A 66 1.69 -10.17 -3.90
N ASP A 67 1.23 -9.01 -4.38
CA ASP A 67 0.43 -8.88 -5.60
C ASP A 67 1.21 -9.34 -6.83
N TYR A 68 2.44 -8.84 -7.00
CA TYR A 68 3.33 -9.27 -8.08
C TYR A 68 3.59 -10.78 -8.05
N SER A 69 3.87 -11.34 -6.86
CA SER A 69 4.09 -12.78 -6.74
C SER A 69 2.84 -13.60 -7.09
N ALA A 70 1.64 -13.09 -6.81
CA ALA A 70 0.39 -13.74 -7.15
C ALA A 70 0.17 -13.75 -8.68
N GLU A 71 0.41 -12.62 -9.34
CA GLU A 71 0.34 -12.48 -10.79
C GLU A 71 1.34 -13.39 -11.50
N VAL A 72 2.61 -13.37 -11.08
CA VAL A 72 3.65 -14.25 -11.64
C VAL A 72 3.27 -15.73 -11.49
N ARG A 73 2.80 -16.14 -10.29
CA ARG A 73 2.36 -17.53 -10.07
C ARG A 73 1.16 -17.90 -10.95
N LEU A 74 0.25 -16.97 -11.21
CA LEU A 74 -0.87 -17.20 -12.12
C LEU A 74 -0.38 -17.40 -13.56
N ALA A 75 0.47 -16.50 -14.05
CA ALA A 75 1.03 -16.57 -15.39
C ALA A 75 1.81 -17.87 -15.62
N LEU A 76 2.62 -18.30 -14.65
CA LEU A 76 3.39 -19.55 -14.71
C LEU A 76 2.49 -20.79 -14.78
N ARG A 77 1.35 -20.81 -14.08
CA ARG A 77 0.39 -21.93 -14.17
C ARG A 77 -0.30 -22.01 -15.53
N SER A 78 -0.47 -20.88 -16.20
CA SER A 78 -1.05 -20.82 -17.56
C SER A 78 -0.01 -20.97 -18.67
N ALA A 79 1.28 -20.94 -18.35
CA ALA A 79 2.33 -21.07 -19.35
C ALA A 79 2.30 -22.48 -19.97
N PRO A 80 2.42 -22.59 -21.31
CA PRO A 80 2.60 -23.89 -21.95
C PRO A 80 3.82 -24.58 -21.35
N GLN A 81 3.69 -25.86 -21.02
CA GLN A 81 4.87 -26.68 -20.76
C GLN A 81 5.59 -26.85 -22.10
N ASP A 82 6.82 -26.34 -22.20
CA ASP A 82 7.70 -26.69 -23.31
C ASP A 82 7.84 -28.23 -23.32
N ARG A 83 7.40 -28.87 -24.40
CA ARG A 83 7.60 -30.30 -24.66
C ARG A 83 8.93 -30.51 -25.36
#